data_AF-A0A7W3LI76-F1
#
_entry.id   AF-A0A7W3LI76-F1
#
_cell.length_a   1.000
_cell.length_b   1.000
_cell.length_c   1.000
_cell.angle_alpha   90.00
_cell.angle_beta   90.00
_cell.angle_gamma   90.00
#
_symmetry.space_group_name_H-M   'P 1'
#
loop_
_entity.id
_entity.type
_entity.pdbx_description
1 polymer ?
#
loop_
_entity_poly.entity_id
_entity_poly.type
_entity_poly.pdbx_seq_one_letter_code
_entity_poly.pdbx_strand_id
1 'polypeptide(L)'
;MSNKTVAEKLGYKPGCTILAINAPEDYTSLVGGLPDGAELCSVPPAGAVHLFAADHRELNTHLGDAIAAVEPGGLLWVSYPKDGASDITRDNLWPAFVPYGLRPVRQVSVDARWSAIRFRPEGDVKISMDRWG
;
A
#
# COMPACT_ATOMS: atom_id res chain seq x y z
N MET A 1 10.29 23.02 5.42
CA MET A 1 9.79 21.95 4.54
C MET A 1 9.37 20.79 5.44
N SER A 2 8.08 20.64 5.75
CA SER A 2 7.64 19.53 6.60
C SER A 2 7.83 18.22 5.84
N ASN A 3 8.88 17.48 6.18
CA ASN A 3 9.22 16.24 5.53
C ASN A 3 8.29 15.16 6.09
N LYS A 4 7.17 14.91 5.42
CA LYS A 4 6.20 13.88 5.84
C LYS A 4 6.89 12.52 5.92
N THR A 5 6.62 11.79 6.99
CA THR A 5 6.95 10.37 7.16
C THR A 5 6.35 9.54 6.03
N VAL A 6 6.85 8.33 5.85
CA VAL A 6 6.32 7.43 4.83
C VAL A 6 4.90 6.98 5.22
N ALA A 7 4.62 6.73 6.50
CA ALA A 7 3.28 6.44 7.00
C ALA A 7 2.26 7.55 6.63
N GLU A 8 2.62 8.82 6.77
CA GLU A 8 1.79 9.95 6.33
C GLU A 8 1.60 9.99 4.81
N LYS A 9 2.64 9.63 4.04
CA LYS A 9 2.55 9.55 2.56
C LYS A 9 1.64 8.41 2.12
N LEU A 10 1.70 7.27 2.80
CA LEU A 10 0.84 6.10 2.62
C LEU A 10 -0.61 6.39 3.06
N GLY A 11 -0.81 7.42 3.88
CA GLY A 11 -2.13 7.87 4.33
C GLY A 11 -2.67 7.06 5.50
N TYR A 12 -1.78 6.46 6.30
CA TYR A 12 -2.18 5.83 7.56
C TYR A 12 -2.80 6.86 8.50
N LYS A 13 -3.87 6.43 9.16
CA LYS A 13 -4.64 7.29 10.07
C LYS A 13 -4.28 6.94 11.51
N PRO A 14 -4.39 7.90 12.44
CA PRO A 14 -4.37 7.58 13.86
C PRO A 14 -5.41 6.49 14.18
N GLY A 15 -5.04 5.54 15.05
CA GLY A 15 -5.94 4.47 15.47
C GLY A 15 -6.17 3.34 14.45
N CYS A 16 -5.56 3.36 13.26
CA CYS A 16 -5.80 2.31 12.27
C CYS A 16 -4.98 1.04 12.51
N THR A 17 -5.52 -0.10 12.10
CA THR A 17 -4.78 -1.37 12.01
C THR A 17 -4.01 -1.45 10.69
N ILE A 18 -2.76 -1.90 10.76
CA ILE A 18 -1.87 -2.04 9.61
C ILE A 18 -1.40 -3.49 9.54
N LEU A 19 -1.71 -4.16 8.44
CA LEU A 19 -1.18 -5.49 8.12
C LEU A 19 -0.07 -5.35 7.09
N ALA A 20 1.17 -5.60 7.51
CA ALA A 20 2.33 -5.61 6.64
C ALA A 20 2.61 -7.05 6.18
N ILE A 21 2.51 -7.32 4.88
CA ILE A 21 2.65 -8.67 4.31
C ILE A 21 3.99 -8.76 3.59
N ASN A 22 4.78 -9.79 3.92
CA ASN A 22 6.13 -10.01 3.38
C ASN A 22 7.06 -8.79 3.55
N ALA A 23 6.82 -7.98 4.58
CA ALA A 23 7.57 -6.76 4.82
C ALA A 23 8.96 -7.02 5.42
N PRO A 24 9.91 -6.09 5.24
CA PRO A 24 11.18 -6.10 5.97
C PRO A 24 10.96 -6.10 7.49
N GLU A 25 11.87 -6.73 8.24
CA GLU A 25 11.79 -6.84 9.72
C GLU A 25 11.71 -5.47 10.41
N ASP A 26 12.30 -4.43 9.81
CA ASP A 26 12.34 -3.06 10.30
C ASP A 26 11.18 -2.18 9.80
N TYR A 27 10.04 -2.79 9.44
CA TYR A 27 8.89 -2.11 8.84
C TYR A 27 8.49 -0.78 9.50
N THR A 28 8.37 -0.75 10.84
CA THR A 28 7.97 0.48 11.55
C THR A 28 8.97 1.62 11.34
N SER A 29 10.27 1.31 11.35
CA SER A 29 11.33 2.28 11.06
C SER A 29 11.32 2.69 9.59
N LEU A 30 11.12 1.72 8.69
CA LEU A 30 11.00 1.94 7.24
C LEU A 30 9.88 2.92 6.89
N VAL A 31 8.72 2.84 7.57
CA VAL A 31 7.61 3.77 7.35
C VAL A 31 7.75 5.10 8.12
N GLY A 32 8.83 5.26 8.89
CA GLY A 32 9.10 6.47 9.68
C GLY A 32 8.24 6.59 10.93
N GLY A 33 7.87 5.47 11.55
CA GLY A 33 6.97 5.39 12.69
C GLY A 33 5.51 5.20 12.30
N LEU A 34 4.69 4.75 13.25
CA LEU A 34 3.25 4.66 13.09
C LEU A 34 2.57 5.92 13.64
N PRO A 35 1.44 6.37 13.07
CA PRO A 35 0.62 7.42 13.66
C PRO A 35 0.12 7.03 15.07
N ASP A 36 -0.24 8.02 15.87
CA ASP A 36 -0.74 7.80 17.23
C ASP A 36 -1.88 6.78 17.28
N GLY A 37 -1.72 5.76 18.13
CA GLY A 37 -2.69 4.68 18.32
C GLY A 37 -2.85 3.73 17.12
N ALA A 38 -2.10 3.90 16.03
CA ALA A 38 -2.06 2.91 14.96
C ALA A 38 -1.19 1.72 15.39
N GLU A 39 -1.62 0.51 15.01
CA GLU A 39 -0.99 -0.73 15.46
C GLU A 39 -0.75 -1.69 14.30
N LEU A 40 0.34 -2.45 14.38
CA LEU A 40 0.55 -3.59 13.52
C LEU A 40 -0.33 -4.74 13.98
N CYS A 41 -1.13 -5.28 13.07
CA CYS A 41 -1.86 -6.52 13.32
C CYS A 41 -1.21 -7.68 12.57
N SER A 42 -1.41 -8.88 13.07
CA SER A 42 -0.97 -10.13 12.43
C SER A 42 -2.12 -10.90 11.78
N VAL A 43 -3.35 -10.42 11.94
CA VAL A 43 -4.57 -11.08 11.44
C VAL A 43 -5.44 -10.10 10.67
N PRO A 44 -6.05 -10.53 9.56
CA PRO A 44 -7.02 -9.73 8.82
C PRO A 44 -8.38 -9.69 9.55
N PRO A 45 -9.26 -8.74 9.19
CA PRO A 45 -9.00 -7.66 8.23
C PRO A 45 -8.24 -6.47 8.86
N ALA A 46 -7.69 -5.59 8.04
CA ALA A 46 -6.98 -4.39 8.47
C ALA A 46 -7.41 -3.14 7.70
N GLY A 47 -7.41 -1.99 8.38
CA GLY A 47 -7.70 -0.69 7.78
C GLY A 47 -6.67 -0.25 6.74
N ALA A 48 -5.45 -0.78 6.83
CA ALA A 48 -4.43 -0.66 5.80
C ALA A 48 -3.66 -1.98 5.64
N VAL A 49 -3.54 -2.46 4.41
CA VAL A 49 -2.68 -3.58 4.01
C VAL A 49 -1.53 -3.05 3.18
N HIS A 50 -0.31 -3.46 3.53
CA HIS A 50 0.91 -3.09 2.82
C HIS A 50 1.68 -4.35 2.45
N LEU A 51 1.53 -4.78 1.20
CA LEU A 51 2.26 -5.90 0.63
C LEU A 51 3.63 -5.45 0.13
N PHE A 52 4.66 -6.23 0.38
CA PHE A 52 5.96 -6.11 -0.27
C PHE A 52 6.17 -7.31 -1.19
N ALA A 53 6.58 -7.06 -2.42
CA ALA A 53 6.91 -8.10 -3.38
C ALA A 53 8.23 -7.73 -4.06
N ALA A 54 9.25 -8.57 -3.87
CA ALA A 54 10.52 -8.39 -4.55
C ALA A 54 10.42 -8.69 -6.04
N ASP A 55 9.56 -9.64 -6.45
CA ASP A 55 9.39 -10.11 -7.83
C ASP A 55 7.93 -10.53 -8.13
N HIS A 56 7.61 -10.86 -9.39
CA HIS A 56 6.27 -11.34 -9.78
C HIS A 56 5.85 -12.61 -9.05
N ARG A 57 6.79 -13.47 -8.65
CA ARG A 57 6.48 -14.72 -7.93
C ARG A 57 5.95 -14.40 -6.53
N GLU A 58 6.61 -13.53 -5.78
CA GLU A 58 6.14 -13.07 -4.46
C GLU A 58 4.83 -12.30 -4.57
N LEU A 59 4.69 -11.45 -5.59
CA LEU A 59 3.42 -10.78 -5.86
C LEU A 59 2.29 -11.81 -6.03
N ASN A 60 2.46 -12.78 -6.93
CA ASN A 60 1.44 -13.80 -7.21
C ASN A 60 1.14 -14.68 -5.99
N THR A 61 2.14 -14.91 -5.12
CA THR A 61 1.97 -15.70 -3.90
C THR A 61 1.08 -15.00 -2.88
N HIS A 62 1.20 -13.68 -2.74
CA HIS A 62 0.57 -12.93 -1.64
C HIS A 62 -0.58 -12.02 -2.05
N LEU A 63 -0.77 -11.76 -3.35
CA LEU A 63 -1.74 -10.79 -3.85
C LEU A 63 -3.18 -11.09 -3.41
N GLY A 64 -3.60 -12.35 -3.52
CA GLY A 64 -4.94 -12.77 -3.14
C GLY A 64 -5.24 -12.49 -1.66
N ASP A 65 -4.33 -12.91 -0.78
CA ASP A 65 -4.44 -12.70 0.67
C ASP A 65 -4.39 -11.20 1.01
N ALA A 66 -3.52 -10.44 0.35
CA ALA A 66 -3.41 -9.00 0.55
C ALA A 66 -4.72 -8.27 0.20
N ILE A 67 -5.39 -8.64 -0.90
CA ILE A 67 -6.66 -8.05 -1.29
C ILE A 67 -7.78 -8.45 -0.30
N ALA A 68 -7.85 -9.72 0.08
CA ALA A 68 -8.86 -10.23 1.00
C ALA A 68 -8.74 -9.66 2.42
N ALA A 69 -7.54 -9.23 2.81
CA ALA A 69 -7.27 -8.66 4.13
C ALA A 69 -7.71 -7.20 4.30
N VAL A 70 -8.08 -6.50 3.22
CA VAL A 70 -8.42 -5.07 3.29
C VAL A 70 -9.85 -4.90 3.80
N GLU A 71 -10.03 -4.12 4.88
CA GLU A 71 -11.36 -3.70 5.32
C GLU A 71 -12.08 -2.86 4.26
N PRO A 72 -13.42 -2.85 4.23
CA PRO A 72 -14.17 -1.96 3.34
C PRO A 72 -13.72 -0.49 3.48
N GLY A 73 -13.30 0.13 2.38
CA GLY A 73 -12.78 1.51 2.35
C GLY A 73 -11.34 1.67 2.88
N GLY A 74 -10.67 0.56 3.19
CA GLY A 74 -9.28 0.50 3.62
C GLY A 74 -8.26 0.84 2.52
N LEU A 75 -6.98 0.72 2.88
CA LEU A 75 -5.86 1.01 1.98
C LEU A 75 -5.20 -0.29 1.52
N LEU A 76 -4.96 -0.43 0.22
CA LEU A 76 -4.08 -1.46 -0.33
C LEU A 76 -2.85 -0.81 -0.95
N TRP A 77 -1.69 -1.08 -0.38
CA TRP A 77 -0.39 -0.64 -0.89
C TRP A 77 0.48 -1.82 -1.26
N VAL A 78 1.23 -1.67 -2.35
CA VAL A 78 2.15 -2.70 -2.86
C VAL A 78 3.50 -2.05 -3.11
N SER A 79 4.50 -2.46 -2.32
CA SER A 79 5.89 -2.05 -2.44
C SER A 79 6.68 -3.01 -3.31
N TYR A 80 7.45 -2.47 -4.25
CA TYR A 80 8.33 -3.21 -5.15
C TYR A 80 9.70 -2.52 -5.30
N PRO A 81 10.78 -3.25 -5.63
CA PRO A 81 12.11 -2.68 -5.78
C PRO A 81 12.18 -1.64 -6.91
N LYS A 82 12.96 -0.58 -6.71
CA LYS A 82 13.19 0.46 -7.73
C LYS A 82 14.15 0.01 -8.83
N ASP A 83 14.20 0.82 -9.88
CA ASP A 83 15.29 0.89 -10.87
C ASP A 83 15.69 -0.45 -11.53
N GLY A 84 14.71 -1.31 -11.79
CA GLY A 84 14.94 -2.59 -12.47
C GLY A 84 15.69 -3.62 -11.61
N ALA A 85 15.70 -3.43 -10.28
CA ALA A 85 16.22 -4.42 -9.34
C ALA A 85 15.36 -5.70 -9.29
N SER A 86 14.22 -5.72 -9.99
CA SER A 86 13.41 -6.91 -10.20
C SER A 86 12.66 -6.89 -11.54
N ASP A 87 11.90 -7.94 -11.79
CA ASP A 87 10.98 -8.07 -12.92
C ASP A 87 9.69 -7.23 -12.76
N ILE A 88 9.49 -6.58 -11.60
CA ILE A 88 8.38 -5.65 -11.38
C ILE A 88 8.75 -4.26 -11.86
N THR A 89 7.83 -3.67 -12.63
CA THR A 89 7.79 -2.24 -12.91
C THR A 89 6.42 -1.70 -12.53
N ARG A 90 6.30 -0.38 -12.37
CA ARG A 90 4.98 0.28 -12.18
C ARG A 90 3.95 -0.21 -13.21
N ASP A 91 4.37 -0.28 -14.47
CA ASP A 91 3.48 -0.50 -15.59
C ASP A 91 3.08 -1.98 -15.73
N ASN A 92 3.97 -2.92 -15.39
CA ASN A 92 3.66 -4.35 -15.41
C ASN A 92 2.99 -4.87 -14.12
N LEU A 93 2.96 -4.05 -13.06
CA LEU A 93 2.28 -4.39 -11.81
C LEU A 93 0.76 -4.31 -11.97
N TRP A 94 0.26 -3.28 -12.65
CA TRP A 94 -1.18 -3.01 -12.77
C TRP A 94 -1.98 -4.20 -13.34
N PRO A 95 -1.58 -4.86 -14.44
CA PRO A 95 -2.35 -5.98 -15.00
C PRO A 95 -2.75 -7.07 -13.99
N ALA A 96 -1.94 -7.31 -12.94
CA ALA A 96 -2.26 -8.29 -11.89
C ALA A 96 -3.49 -7.91 -11.04
N PHE A 97 -3.85 -6.63 -10.99
CA PHE A 97 -4.94 -6.09 -10.17
C PHE A 97 -6.25 -5.93 -10.94
N VAL A 98 -6.19 -5.94 -12.28
CA VAL A 98 -7.38 -5.77 -13.15
C VAL A 98 -8.45 -6.85 -12.91
N PRO A 99 -8.11 -8.16 -12.78
CA PRO A 99 -9.11 -9.20 -12.50
C PRO A 99 -9.87 -8.99 -11.18
N TYR A 100 -9.29 -8.21 -10.26
CA TYR A 100 -9.89 -7.87 -8.96
C TYR A 100 -10.68 -6.55 -9.00
N GLY A 101 -10.83 -5.92 -10.17
CA GLY A 101 -11.52 -4.62 -10.32
C GLY A 101 -10.78 -3.48 -9.61
N LEU A 102 -9.46 -3.59 -9.48
CA LEU A 102 -8.60 -2.64 -8.79
C LEU A 102 -7.76 -1.85 -9.78
N ARG A 103 -7.60 -0.54 -9.52
CA ARG A 103 -6.75 0.36 -10.31
C ARG A 103 -5.70 1.07 -9.46
N PRO A 104 -4.52 1.37 -10.03
CA PRO A 104 -3.52 2.17 -9.37
C PRO A 104 -4.01 3.62 -9.24
N VAL A 105 -3.70 4.29 -8.12
CA VAL A 105 -4.14 5.67 -7.89
C VAL A 105 -3.06 6.61 -7.40
N ARG A 106 -2.00 6.10 -6.78
CA ARG A 106 -0.90 6.92 -6.27
C ARG A 106 0.35 6.08 -6.11
N GLN A 107 1.50 6.63 -6.48
CA GLN A 107 2.81 6.07 -6.16
C GLN A 107 3.52 6.95 -5.13
N VAL A 108 4.28 6.32 -4.22
CA VAL A 108 5.17 6.99 -3.27
C VAL A 108 6.52 6.29 -3.22
N SER A 109 7.58 7.06 -2.98
CA SER A 109 8.87 6.48 -2.58
C SER A 109 8.82 6.16 -1.09
N VAL A 110 9.07 4.90 -0.74
CA VAL A 110 9.19 4.46 0.66
C VAL A 110 10.59 4.84 1.16
N ASP A 111 11.62 4.31 0.52
CA ASP A 111 13.03 4.59 0.85
C ASP A 111 13.90 4.55 -0.43
N ALA A 112 15.19 4.29 -0.31
CA ALA A 112 16.07 4.13 -1.47
C ALA A 112 15.76 2.86 -2.29
N ARG A 113 15.20 1.82 -1.66
CA ARG A 113 14.98 0.51 -2.26
C ARG A 113 13.59 0.33 -2.85
N TRP A 114 12.56 0.86 -2.19
CA TRP A 114 11.16 0.52 -2.43
C TRP A 114 10.35 1.71 -2.98
N SER A 115 9.56 1.44 -4.01
CA SER A 115 8.42 2.26 -4.41
C SER A 115 7.13 1.55 -4.03
N ALA A 116 6.13 2.29 -3.54
CA ALA A 116 4.81 1.74 -3.24
C ALA A 116 3.74 2.32 -4.17
N ILE A 117 2.85 1.48 -4.68
CA ILE A 117 1.65 1.89 -5.43
C ILE A 117 0.40 1.54 -4.62
N ARG A 118 -0.51 2.50 -4.52
CA ARG A 118 -1.83 2.30 -3.94
C ARG A 118 -2.80 1.81 -5.01
N PHE A 119 -3.57 0.79 -4.66
CA PHE A 119 -4.69 0.29 -5.43
C PHE A 119 -6.01 0.59 -4.71
N ARG A 120 -7.09 0.78 -5.49
CA ARG A 120 -8.46 0.90 -4.98
C ARG A 120 -9.46 0.37 -6.01
N PRO A 121 -10.70 0.04 -5.61
CA PRO A 121 -11.77 -0.33 -6.54
C PRO A 121 -11.99 0.71 -7.64
N GLU A 122 -12.21 0.28 -8.88
CA GLU A 122 -12.40 1.20 -10.01
C GLU A 122 -13.56 2.19 -9.79
N GLY A 123 -14.64 1.72 -9.15
CA GLY A 123 -15.85 2.50 -8.83
C GLY A 123 -15.73 3.48 -7.66
N ASP A 124 -14.64 3.44 -6.88
CA ASP A 124 -14.41 4.34 -5.75
C ASP A 124 -13.89 5.72 -6.19
N VAL A 125 -14.64 6.40 -7.06
CA VAL A 125 -14.44 7.82 -7.34
C VAL A 125 -15.22 8.60 -6.28
N LYS A 126 -14.55 8.99 -5.20
CA LYS A 126 -15.03 10.11 -4.39
C LYS A 126 -15.11 11.35 -5.29
N ILE A 127 -16.32 11.69 -5.72
CA ILE A 127 -16.61 13.00 -6.29
C ILE A 127 -16.32 13.99 -5.16
N SER A 128 -15.20 14.70 -5.26
CA SER A 128 -14.85 15.82 -4.40
C SER A 128 -15.85 16.95 -4.68
N MET A 129 -16.96 16.99 -3.94
CA MET A 129 -17.92 18.08 -3.97
C MET A 129 -17.46 19.20 -3.03
N ASP A 130 -16.26 19.72 -3.27
CA ASP A 130 -15.67 20.82 -2.50
C ASP A 130 -15.07 21.86 -3.45
N ARG A 131 -15.94 22.45 -4.26
CA ARG A 131 -15.76 23.78 -4.87
C ARG A 131 -17.14 24.39 -5.00
N TRP A 132 -17.60 25.03 -3.91
CA TRP A 132 -18.36 26.28 -3.85
C TRP A 132 -18.79 26.53 -2.40
N GLY A 133 -18.28 27.62 -1.84
CA GLY A 133 -18.53 28.17 -0.52
C GLY A 133 -17.76 29.48 -0.42
#